data_AF-A0A1A7Y706-F1
#
_entry.id   AF-A0A1A7Y706-F1
#
_cell.length_a   1.000
_cell.length_b   1.000
_cell.length_c   1.000
_cell.angle_alpha   90.00
_cell.angle_beta   90.00
_cell.angle_gamma   90.00
#
_symmetry.space_group_name_H-M   'P 1'
#
loop_
_entity.id
_entity.type
_entity.pdbx_description
1 polymer ?
#
loop_
_entity_poly.entity_id
_entity_poly.type
_entity_poly.pdbx_seq_one_letter_code
_entity_poly.pdbx_strand_id
1 'polypeptide(L)'
;AVARINTAVRLGIAVETVEELIKPEAQLPIVYQTAANLYQAELFSLQLQGGRSGLSHEELSVAVEMLSAVAILNEVLDTKDPQAVIEQLTDSPLGFTNIDHDNLNRYADMLIKERAETLTRGQEFLTWNDVQKCIDTVNIQVHEEHECIIAIAEINEALNSGDHQQTLAALLLPTAKLTGVTPNTAKHYHDVLQYTKRLLCQNSGDESAVLWLDQIQEAILTANQDEEEALTMAGTVAHINTRVVEGDSQNTLLALQTPSAGLRAVHPECVDSYQSELAQSQTSKATEGSSDGLWVKHCIKDRYVYYYNLETDQGSWEEPEGFEHKADQLSKEEIQNVVNCVTVEYNREQLWIANEPYVIQLQARIRGYLVRKKHAERMEYLRRQEPHVVKLQACWKGYKMRKIYINRMSLLQKNVATVVKIQSLVKMWKAKRKYNQRLQFFRDHEKEIVKIQAFLKANKARDDYRTLTGALDPPLSVV
;
A
#
# COMPACT_ATOMS: atom_id res chain seq x y z
N ALA A 1 86.73 25.56 30.56
CA ALA A 1 85.87 25.06 29.49
C ALA A 1 84.45 25.66 29.58
N VAL A 2 83.73 25.48 30.69
CA VAL A 2 82.36 25.99 30.94
C VAL A 2 82.13 27.46 30.53
N ALA A 3 83.05 28.39 30.84
CA ALA A 3 82.91 29.79 30.45
C ALA A 3 82.95 30.02 28.92
N ARG A 4 83.71 29.20 28.18
CA ARG A 4 83.78 29.25 26.71
C ARG A 4 82.50 28.69 26.10
N ILE A 5 82.02 27.55 26.60
CA ILE A 5 80.73 26.94 26.20
C ILE A 5 79.59 27.95 26.38
N ASN A 6 79.49 28.57 27.56
CA ASN A 6 78.45 29.57 27.81
C ASN A 6 78.57 30.81 26.90
N THR A 7 79.77 31.14 26.43
CA THR A 7 79.97 32.24 25.49
C THR A 7 79.58 31.83 24.08
N ALA A 8 79.94 30.63 23.63
CA ALA A 8 79.54 30.07 22.35
C ALA A 8 78.00 29.96 22.24
N VAL A 9 77.33 29.44 23.28
CA VAL A 9 75.87 29.37 23.35
C VAL A 9 75.24 30.76 23.18
N ARG A 10 75.81 31.82 23.78
CA ARG A 10 75.32 33.20 23.62
C ARG A 10 75.56 33.81 22.23
N LEU A 11 76.61 33.38 21.53
CA LEU A 11 76.88 33.84 20.16
C LEU A 11 75.84 33.30 19.17
N GLY A 12 75.15 32.22 19.51
CA GLY A 12 74.03 31.69 18.73
C GLY A 12 74.46 30.83 17.54
N ILE A 13 75.76 30.54 17.39
CA ILE A 13 76.30 29.78 16.28
C ILE A 13 76.38 28.31 16.67
N ALA A 14 75.50 27.49 16.09
CA ALA A 14 75.34 26.09 16.46
C ALA A 14 76.62 25.25 16.37
N VAL A 15 77.40 25.48 15.31
CA VAL A 15 78.68 24.78 15.07
C VAL A 15 79.71 25.11 16.15
N GLU A 16 79.86 26.39 16.51
CA GLU A 16 80.79 26.84 17.55
C GLU A 16 80.42 26.31 18.93
N THR A 17 79.11 26.22 19.22
CA THR A 17 78.61 25.66 20.48
C THR A 17 78.95 24.19 20.62
N VAL A 18 78.72 23.38 19.58
CA VAL A 18 79.08 21.96 19.62
C VAL A 18 80.60 21.74 19.67
N GLU A 19 81.39 22.54 18.96
CA GLU A 19 82.85 22.46 19.02
C GLU A 19 83.39 22.70 20.44
N GLU A 20 82.79 23.61 21.22
CA GLU A 20 83.16 23.81 22.62
C GLU A 20 82.61 22.72 23.55
N LEU A 21 81.46 22.11 23.24
CA LEU A 21 80.87 21.01 24.03
C LEU A 21 81.67 19.69 23.91
N ILE A 22 82.23 19.39 22.73
CA ILE A 22 82.98 18.14 22.45
C ILE A 22 84.38 18.13 23.11
N LYS A 23 84.93 19.30 23.43
CA LYS A 23 86.28 19.42 23.96
C LYS A 23 86.47 18.61 25.24
N PRO A 24 87.50 17.74 25.34
CA PRO A 24 87.68 16.85 26.48
C PRO A 24 87.89 17.61 27.80
N GLU A 25 88.37 18.86 27.74
CA GLU A 25 88.50 19.73 28.92
C GLU A 25 87.16 20.18 29.51
N ALA A 26 86.04 19.97 28.80
CA ALA A 26 84.69 20.24 29.29
C ALA A 26 84.18 19.16 30.25
N GLN A 27 84.70 17.94 30.18
CA GLN A 27 84.25 16.79 30.98
C GLN A 27 82.72 16.63 30.93
N LEU A 28 82.14 16.77 29.74
CA LEU A 28 80.71 16.61 29.49
C LEU A 28 80.42 15.20 28.91
N PRO A 29 79.16 14.73 28.98
CA PRO A 29 78.72 13.51 28.31
C PRO A 29 78.93 13.54 26.80
N ILE A 30 78.68 12.41 26.13
CA ILE A 30 78.84 12.27 24.67
C ILE A 30 77.99 13.33 23.95
N VAL A 31 78.56 14.01 22.96
CA VAL A 31 77.93 15.05 22.14
C VAL A 31 77.94 14.63 20.67
N TYR A 32 76.79 14.76 19.99
CA TYR A 32 76.65 14.40 18.58
C TYR A 32 76.76 15.62 17.66
N GLN A 33 77.73 15.63 16.75
CA GLN A 33 77.93 16.77 15.84
C GLN A 33 76.72 17.05 14.94
N THR A 34 75.96 16.00 14.60
CA THR A 34 74.73 16.06 13.80
C THR A 34 73.60 16.82 14.49
N ALA A 35 73.61 16.93 15.82
CA ALA A 35 72.57 17.61 16.60
C ALA A 35 72.93 19.05 17.01
N ALA A 36 73.81 19.72 16.27
CA ALA A 36 74.32 21.05 16.65
C ALA A 36 73.24 22.12 16.82
N ASN A 37 72.24 22.11 15.94
CA ASN A 37 71.11 23.03 16.04
C ASN A 37 70.26 22.77 17.29
N LEU A 38 70.09 21.50 17.68
CA LEU A 38 69.37 21.10 18.90
C LEU A 38 70.10 21.59 20.16
N TYR A 39 71.40 21.30 20.30
CA TYR A 39 72.16 21.75 21.47
C TYR A 39 72.16 23.28 21.61
N GLN A 40 72.36 24.00 20.50
CA GLN A 40 72.38 25.46 20.52
C GLN A 40 71.04 26.06 20.92
N ALA A 41 69.93 25.59 20.33
CA ALA A 41 68.61 26.14 20.61
C ALA A 41 68.17 25.90 22.07
N GLU A 42 68.37 24.68 22.55
CA GLU A 42 67.91 24.27 23.88
C GLU A 42 68.81 24.84 25.00
N LEU A 43 70.14 24.79 24.85
CA LEU A 43 71.05 25.39 25.85
C LEU A 43 70.90 26.91 25.92
N PHE A 44 70.63 27.58 24.79
CA PHE A 44 70.35 29.02 24.77
C PHE A 44 69.03 29.34 25.48
N SER A 45 67.99 28.53 25.27
CA SER A 45 66.71 28.66 25.97
C SER A 45 66.86 28.47 27.48
N LEU A 46 67.66 27.49 27.92
CA LEU A 46 67.97 27.28 29.33
C LEU A 46 68.73 28.46 29.96
N GLN A 47 69.68 29.07 29.23
CA GLN A 47 70.37 30.28 29.69
C GLN A 47 69.41 31.47 29.88
N LEU A 48 68.41 31.61 28.99
CA LEU A 48 67.41 32.67 29.09
C LEU A 48 66.47 32.48 30.29
N GLN A 49 66.09 31.24 30.59
CA GLN A 49 65.19 30.92 31.71
C GLN A 49 65.86 31.05 33.08
N GLY A 50 67.17 30.74 33.18
CA GLY A 50 67.90 30.70 34.45
C GLY A 50 68.29 32.05 35.05
N GLY A 51 68.10 33.18 34.35
CA GLY A 51 68.38 34.54 34.86
C GLY A 51 69.84 34.84 35.24
N ARG A 52 70.77 33.91 35.02
CA ARG A 52 72.20 33.98 35.35
C ARG A 52 73.04 34.12 34.08
N SER A 53 74.28 34.60 34.22
CA SER A 53 75.25 34.81 33.13
C SER A 53 75.86 33.50 32.55
N GLY A 54 75.10 32.40 32.55
CA GLY A 54 75.50 31.09 32.04
C GLY A 54 75.07 29.93 32.94
N LEU A 55 75.13 28.72 32.40
CA LEU A 55 74.89 27.43 33.04
C LEU A 55 76.15 26.95 33.78
N SER A 56 75.97 26.37 34.96
CA SER A 56 77.02 25.68 35.72
C SER A 56 77.48 24.39 35.02
N HIS A 57 78.59 23.80 35.48
CA HIS A 57 79.07 22.53 34.92
C HIS A 57 78.05 21.40 35.11
N GLU A 58 77.43 21.32 36.28
CA GLU A 58 76.40 20.32 36.59
C GLU A 58 75.17 20.49 35.69
N GLU A 59 74.67 21.72 35.54
CA GLU A 59 73.54 22.04 34.63
C GLU A 59 73.88 21.71 33.17
N LEU A 60 75.10 22.02 32.71
CA LEU A 60 75.56 21.66 31.37
C LEU A 60 75.70 20.15 31.20
N SER A 61 76.21 19.44 32.20
CA SER A 61 76.38 17.99 32.14
C SER A 61 75.04 17.29 31.99
N VAL A 62 74.04 17.67 32.82
CA VAL A 62 72.69 17.10 32.75
C VAL A 62 71.99 17.49 31.44
N ALA A 63 72.05 18.77 31.05
CA ALA A 63 71.41 19.23 29.83
C ALA A 63 71.99 18.56 28.58
N VAL A 64 73.31 18.39 28.51
CA VAL A 64 73.97 17.70 27.39
C VAL A 64 73.60 16.22 27.37
N GLU A 65 73.54 15.54 28.52
CA GLU A 65 73.10 14.14 28.59
C GLU A 65 71.68 13.95 28.05
N MET A 66 70.74 14.80 28.49
CA MET A 66 69.35 14.78 28.04
C MET A 66 69.21 15.12 26.55
N LEU A 67 69.92 16.16 26.07
CA LEU A 67 69.86 16.57 24.67
C LEU A 67 70.49 15.54 23.74
N SER A 68 71.57 14.89 24.17
CA SER A 68 72.17 13.76 23.45
C SER A 68 71.21 12.58 23.36
N ALA A 69 70.46 12.30 24.43
CA ALA A 69 69.44 11.26 24.42
C ALA A 69 68.25 11.60 23.49
N VAL A 70 67.84 12.87 23.41
CA VAL A 70 66.81 13.35 22.47
C VAL A 70 67.31 13.29 21.03
N ALA A 71 68.59 13.57 20.79
CA ALA A 71 69.20 13.42 19.47
C ALA A 71 69.14 11.96 19.00
N ILE A 72 69.52 11.00 19.86
CA ILE A 72 69.41 9.56 19.57
C ILE A 72 67.94 9.18 19.31
N LEU A 73 67.00 9.67 20.13
CA LEU A 73 65.58 9.38 19.93
C LEU A 73 65.09 9.86 18.56
N ASN A 74 65.52 11.03 18.08
CA ASN A 74 65.17 11.51 16.75
C ASN A 74 65.74 10.61 15.64
N GLU A 75 66.98 10.14 15.77
CA GLU A 75 67.57 9.18 14.83
C GLU A 75 66.80 7.85 14.82
N VAL A 76 66.38 7.38 16.00
CA VAL A 76 65.56 6.17 16.14
C VAL A 76 64.17 6.38 15.53
N LEU A 77 63.52 7.53 15.73
CA LEU A 77 62.24 7.84 15.10
C LEU A 77 62.32 7.87 13.57
N ASP A 78 63.47 8.27 13.01
CA ASP A 78 63.69 8.27 11.56
C ASP A 78 63.74 6.86 10.96
N THR A 79 64.04 5.84 11.77
CA THR A 79 63.97 4.42 11.36
C THR A 79 62.52 3.92 11.19
N LYS A 80 61.54 4.64 11.77
CA LYS A 80 60.11 4.27 11.80
C LYS A 80 59.84 2.89 12.38
N ASP A 81 60.72 2.41 13.26
CA ASP A 81 60.55 1.17 14.00
C ASP A 81 60.01 1.46 15.40
N PRO A 82 58.73 1.12 15.70
CA PRO A 82 58.13 1.36 17.01
C PRO A 82 58.89 0.67 18.14
N GLN A 83 59.47 -0.50 17.91
CA GLN A 83 60.15 -1.24 18.97
C GLN A 83 61.44 -0.54 19.42
N ALA A 84 62.22 -0.03 18.47
CA ALA A 84 63.42 0.75 18.76
C ALA A 84 63.07 2.06 19.51
N VAL A 85 61.96 2.70 19.15
CA VAL A 85 61.46 3.90 19.85
C VAL A 85 61.07 3.57 21.29
N ILE A 86 60.38 2.45 21.53
CA ILE A 86 59.98 2.01 22.88
C ILE A 86 61.20 1.71 23.75
N GLU A 87 62.20 1.00 23.22
CA GLU A 87 63.46 0.75 23.91
C GLU A 87 64.14 2.06 24.30
N GLN A 88 64.22 3.03 23.38
CA GLN A 88 64.80 4.34 23.65
C GLN A 88 63.97 5.18 24.64
N LEU A 89 62.65 5.03 24.70
CA LEU A 89 61.82 5.70 25.72
C LEU A 89 61.96 5.08 27.11
N THR A 90 62.29 3.78 27.19
CA THR A 90 62.35 3.02 28.45
C THR A 90 63.76 3.02 29.06
N ASP A 91 64.80 2.89 28.24
CA ASP A 91 66.18 2.65 28.69
C ASP A 91 67.03 3.93 28.78
N SER A 92 66.50 5.06 28.32
CA SER A 92 67.25 6.31 28.17
C SER A 92 67.10 7.25 29.38
N PRO A 93 68.15 8.02 29.77
CA PRO A 93 68.10 8.98 30.89
C PRO A 93 67.23 10.23 30.60
N LEU A 94 66.29 10.15 29.65
CA LEU A 94 65.41 11.23 29.21
C LEU A 94 64.50 11.75 30.31
N GLY A 95 64.22 10.95 31.34
CA GLY A 95 63.52 11.38 32.55
C GLY A 95 62.12 11.96 32.29
N PHE A 96 61.43 11.50 31.24
CA PHE A 96 60.06 11.92 30.95
C PHE A 96 59.14 11.56 32.12
N THR A 97 58.21 12.44 32.44
CA THR A 97 57.22 12.21 33.49
C THR A 97 55.98 11.53 32.91
N ASN A 98 55.25 10.78 33.74
CA ASN A 98 53.99 10.11 33.39
C ASN A 98 54.07 9.06 32.27
N ILE A 99 55.22 8.40 32.05
CA ILE A 99 55.26 7.24 31.15
C ILE A 99 54.42 6.11 31.75
N ASP A 100 53.42 5.66 31.02
CA ASP A 100 52.68 4.43 31.29
C ASP A 100 53.18 3.31 30.37
N HIS A 101 53.67 2.23 30.97
CA HIS A 101 54.22 1.10 30.24
C HIS A 101 53.17 0.40 29.35
N ASP A 102 51.89 0.49 29.70
CA ASP A 102 50.81 -0.11 28.90
C ASP A 102 50.55 0.67 27.60
N ASN A 103 50.97 1.95 27.54
CA ASN A 103 50.75 2.86 26.41
C ASN A 103 51.98 3.07 25.51
N LEU A 104 53.08 2.35 25.75
CA LEU A 104 54.36 2.51 25.02
C LEU A 104 54.21 2.46 23.49
N ASN A 105 53.40 1.53 22.99
CA ASN A 105 53.14 1.43 21.55
C ASN A 105 52.42 2.68 21.01
N ARG A 106 51.45 3.23 21.75
CA ARG A 106 50.71 4.44 21.35
C ARG A 106 51.61 5.67 21.36
N TYR A 107 52.52 5.79 22.33
CA TYR A 107 53.53 6.85 22.33
C TYR A 107 54.44 6.74 21.11
N ALA A 108 54.96 5.54 20.82
CA ALA A 108 55.86 5.31 19.70
C ALA A 108 55.21 5.64 18.36
N ASP A 109 53.99 5.15 18.12
CA ASP A 109 53.23 5.44 16.90
C ASP A 109 52.96 6.94 16.73
N MET A 110 52.58 7.63 17.81
CA MET A 110 52.30 9.06 17.76
C MET A 110 53.58 9.89 17.56
N LEU A 111 54.68 9.53 18.21
CA LEU A 111 55.97 10.19 18.03
C LEU A 111 56.53 9.99 16.61
N ILE A 112 56.40 8.79 16.02
CA ILE A 112 56.80 8.54 14.63
C ILE A 112 56.00 9.42 13.68
N LYS A 113 54.70 9.59 13.95
CA LYS A 113 53.83 10.48 13.18
C LYS A 113 54.22 11.95 13.34
N GLU A 114 54.39 12.43 14.57
CA GLU A 114 54.84 13.81 14.86
C GLU A 114 56.23 14.10 14.27
N ARG A 115 57.14 13.12 14.28
CA ARG A 115 58.45 13.21 13.62
C ARG A 115 58.30 13.41 12.11
N ALA A 116 57.43 12.65 11.47
CA ALA A 116 57.16 12.83 10.04
C ALA A 116 56.57 14.22 9.75
N GLU A 117 55.65 14.71 10.57
CA GLU A 117 55.04 16.03 10.41
C GLU A 117 56.04 17.18 10.63
N THR A 118 56.91 17.09 11.63
CA THR A 118 57.93 18.12 11.91
C THR A 118 58.98 18.23 10.80
N LEU A 119 59.39 17.11 10.22
CA LEU A 119 60.26 17.09 9.04
C LEU A 119 59.60 17.79 7.83
N THR A 120 58.28 17.63 7.63
CA THR A 120 57.57 18.36 6.55
C THR A 120 57.50 19.87 6.79
N ARG A 121 57.52 20.31 8.05
CA ARG A 121 57.55 21.72 8.44
C ARG A 121 58.96 22.33 8.39
N GLY A 122 59.97 21.55 8.01
CA GLY A 122 61.36 21.99 7.94
C GLY A 122 62.06 22.08 9.30
N GLN A 123 61.49 21.46 10.35
CA GLN A 123 62.13 21.35 11.66
C GLN A 123 62.97 20.07 11.71
N GLU A 124 64.24 20.20 12.11
CA GLU A 124 65.22 19.11 12.04
C GLU A 124 65.10 18.11 13.20
N PHE A 125 64.59 18.53 14.36
CA PHE A 125 64.49 17.72 15.57
C PHE A 125 63.17 17.97 16.31
N LEU A 126 62.61 16.92 16.91
CA LEU A 126 61.69 17.03 18.04
C LEU A 126 62.50 17.39 19.29
N THR A 127 62.03 18.38 20.04
CA THR A 127 62.62 18.78 21.32
C THR A 127 62.15 17.86 22.45
N TRP A 128 62.82 17.93 23.61
CA TRP A 128 62.35 17.21 24.80
C TRP A 128 60.89 17.58 25.17
N ASN A 129 60.53 18.86 25.03
CA ASN A 129 59.18 19.35 25.32
C ASN A 129 58.13 18.79 24.34
N ASP A 130 58.50 18.60 23.06
CA ASP A 130 57.59 18.01 22.07
C ASP A 130 57.30 16.54 22.40
N VAL A 131 58.33 15.80 22.82
CA VAL A 131 58.19 14.40 23.22
C VAL A 131 57.38 14.27 24.51
N GLN A 132 57.64 15.11 25.51
CA GLN A 132 56.86 15.13 26.75
C GLN A 132 55.39 15.48 26.48
N LYS A 133 55.13 16.50 25.65
CA LYS A 133 53.78 16.88 25.24
C LYS A 133 53.05 15.75 24.50
N CYS A 134 53.77 15.00 23.67
CA CYS A 134 53.23 13.83 22.99
C CYS A 134 52.79 12.76 24.00
N ILE A 135 53.65 12.42 24.97
CA ILE A 135 53.34 11.48 26.05
C ILE A 135 52.12 11.94 26.85
N ASP A 136 52.10 13.19 27.29
CA ASP A 136 50.98 13.76 28.05
C ASP A 136 49.68 13.73 27.22
N THR A 137 49.75 14.01 25.92
CA THR A 137 48.59 13.97 25.01
C THR A 137 48.05 12.56 24.85
N VAL A 138 48.91 11.55 24.65
CA VAL A 138 48.45 10.14 24.59
C VAL A 138 47.81 9.75 25.91
N ASN A 139 48.41 10.11 27.05
CA ASN A 139 47.85 9.77 28.36
C ASN A 139 46.47 10.38 28.58
N ILE A 140 46.29 11.65 28.22
CA ILE A 140 44.98 12.30 28.28
C ILE A 140 43.99 11.57 27.38
N GLN A 141 44.37 11.21 26.15
CA GLN A 141 43.50 10.47 25.23
C GLN A 141 43.12 9.09 25.76
N VAL A 142 44.08 8.31 26.25
CA VAL A 142 43.84 6.98 26.82
C VAL A 142 42.93 7.08 28.05
N HIS A 143 43.19 8.06 28.91
CA HIS A 143 42.36 8.29 30.09
C HIS A 143 40.93 8.67 29.70
N GLU A 144 40.76 9.59 28.74
CA GLU A 144 39.43 9.93 28.21
C GLU A 144 38.69 8.74 27.59
N GLU A 145 39.39 7.88 26.86
CA GLU A 145 38.82 6.64 26.31
C GLU A 145 38.39 5.68 27.43
N HIS A 146 39.20 5.53 28.47
CA HIS A 146 38.88 4.68 29.62
C HIS A 146 37.66 5.21 30.40
N GLU A 147 37.64 6.51 30.70
CA GLU A 147 36.50 7.18 31.34
C GLU A 147 35.22 7.05 30.51
N CYS A 148 35.33 7.09 29.18
CA CYS A 148 34.19 6.85 28.28
C CYS A 148 33.68 5.41 28.40
N ILE A 149 34.57 4.41 28.50
CA ILE A 149 34.18 3.00 28.69
C ILE A 149 33.49 2.82 30.04
N ILE A 150 34.00 3.45 31.11
CA ILE A 150 33.38 3.41 32.43
C ILE A 150 31.97 4.03 32.38
N ALA A 151 31.81 5.18 31.73
CA ALA A 151 30.51 5.83 31.59
C ALA A 151 29.50 4.97 30.82
N ILE A 152 29.93 4.29 29.74
CA ILE A 152 29.08 3.34 29.00
C ILE A 152 28.68 2.15 29.87
N ALA A 153 29.59 1.63 30.70
CA ALA A 153 29.29 0.57 31.65
C ALA A 153 28.27 1.04 32.70
N GLU A 154 28.43 2.25 33.23
CA GLU A 154 27.50 2.86 34.19
C GLU A 154 26.11 3.05 33.60
N ILE A 155 26.00 3.48 32.33
CA ILE A 155 24.72 3.55 31.61
C ILE A 155 24.06 2.17 31.51
N ASN A 156 24.83 1.13 31.15
CA ASN A 156 24.29 -0.23 31.04
C ASN A 156 23.84 -0.80 32.40
N GLU A 157 24.54 -0.47 33.48
CA GLU A 157 24.15 -0.82 34.85
C GLU A 157 22.89 -0.07 35.29
N ALA A 158 22.81 1.24 35.03
CA ALA A 158 21.62 2.04 35.30
C ALA A 158 20.38 1.55 34.53
N LEU A 159 20.55 1.02 33.32
CA LEU A 159 19.46 0.38 32.58
C LEU A 159 18.98 -0.93 33.23
N ASN A 160 19.86 -1.66 33.92
CA ASN A 160 19.49 -2.89 34.61
C ASN A 160 18.73 -2.63 35.91
N SER A 161 18.90 -1.46 36.54
CA SER A 161 18.22 -1.12 37.79
C SER A 161 16.72 -0.85 37.63
N GLY A 162 16.27 -0.53 36.40
CA GLY A 162 14.88 -0.20 36.09
C GLY A 162 14.46 1.22 36.51
N ASP A 163 15.41 2.06 36.95
CA ASP A 163 15.17 3.45 37.34
C ASP A 163 15.62 4.41 36.22
N HIS A 164 14.65 5.13 35.64
CA HIS A 164 14.90 6.11 34.58
C HIS A 164 15.69 7.34 35.07
N GLN A 165 15.62 7.70 36.36
CA GLN A 165 16.40 8.80 36.91
C GLN A 165 17.88 8.43 37.02
N GLN A 166 18.18 7.19 37.41
CA GLN A 166 19.56 6.68 37.38
C GLN A 166 20.09 6.60 35.95
N THR A 167 19.26 6.16 35.01
CA THR A 167 19.62 6.14 33.59
C THR A 167 19.93 7.54 33.09
N LEU A 168 19.10 8.53 33.40
CA LEU A 168 19.36 9.93 33.04
C LEU A 168 20.68 10.45 33.65
N ALA A 169 20.93 10.18 34.93
CA ALA A 169 22.15 10.61 35.59
C ALA A 169 23.40 10.06 34.90
N ALA A 170 23.38 8.78 34.50
CA ALA A 170 24.46 8.15 33.75
C ALA A 170 24.61 8.72 32.33
N LEU A 171 23.51 9.01 31.63
CA LEU A 171 23.54 9.62 30.29
C LEU A 171 24.07 11.07 30.30
N LEU A 172 23.91 11.79 31.41
CA LEU A 172 24.41 13.16 31.58
C LEU A 172 25.90 13.23 31.96
N LEU A 173 26.57 12.10 32.19
CA LEU A 173 28.00 12.08 32.48
C LEU A 173 28.80 12.69 31.31
N PRO A 174 29.59 13.75 31.54
CA PRO A 174 30.37 14.39 30.47
C PRO A 174 31.37 13.43 29.80
N THR A 175 31.84 12.44 30.56
CA THR A 175 32.79 11.41 30.09
C THR A 175 32.18 10.47 29.05
N ALA A 176 30.86 10.31 29.00
CA ALA A 176 30.18 9.53 27.97
C ALA A 176 30.20 10.19 26.58
N LYS A 177 30.50 11.51 26.51
CA LYS A 177 30.53 12.30 25.27
C LYS A 177 29.24 12.24 24.45
N LEU A 178 28.11 11.97 25.10
CA LEU A 178 26.78 11.92 24.49
C LEU A 178 26.23 13.32 24.21
N THR A 179 25.39 13.42 23.18
CA THR A 179 24.76 14.68 22.76
C THR A 179 23.24 14.54 22.68
N GLY A 180 22.54 15.65 22.95
CA GLY A 180 21.08 15.72 22.82
C GLY A 180 20.27 15.13 23.98
N VAL A 181 20.88 14.85 25.14
CA VAL A 181 20.17 14.34 26.32
C VAL A 181 19.37 15.47 26.98
N THR A 182 18.06 15.32 27.08
CA THR A 182 17.14 16.25 27.74
C THR A 182 16.51 15.62 28.99
N PRO A 183 16.46 16.32 30.14
CA PRO A 183 15.89 15.74 31.36
C PRO A 183 14.41 15.34 31.25
N ASN A 184 13.62 16.04 30.42
CA ASN A 184 12.18 15.79 30.29
C ASN A 184 11.86 14.46 29.58
N THR A 185 12.80 13.93 28.78
CA THR A 185 12.64 12.70 28.00
C THR A 185 13.26 11.49 28.72
N ALA A 186 13.68 11.65 29.98
CA ALA A 186 14.40 10.65 30.78
C ALA A 186 13.77 9.26 30.77
N LYS A 187 12.47 9.17 31.06
CA LYS A 187 11.73 7.90 31.04
C LYS A 187 11.74 7.25 29.66
N HIS A 188 11.56 8.04 28.59
CA HIS A 188 11.57 7.50 27.24
C HIS A 188 12.96 7.06 26.79
N TYR A 189 14.03 7.75 27.21
CA TYR A 189 15.39 7.25 26.99
C TYR A 189 15.58 5.87 27.61
N HIS A 190 15.14 5.69 28.86
CA HIS A 190 15.19 4.39 29.52
C HIS A 190 14.42 3.32 28.73
N ASP A 191 13.18 3.61 28.34
CA ASP A 191 12.33 2.66 27.62
C ASP A 191 12.89 2.28 26.23
N VAL A 192 13.41 3.26 25.48
CA VAL A 192 14.02 3.05 24.17
C VAL A 192 15.33 2.26 24.30
N LEU A 193 16.21 2.65 25.23
CA LEU A 193 17.47 1.93 25.47
C LEU A 193 17.23 0.49 25.93
N GLN A 194 16.28 0.27 26.85
CA GLN A 194 15.93 -1.06 27.32
C GLN A 194 15.35 -1.91 26.19
N TYR A 195 14.52 -1.33 25.32
CA TYR A 195 14.03 -2.01 24.12
C TYR A 195 15.16 -2.38 23.16
N THR A 196 16.07 -1.44 22.87
CA THR A 196 17.24 -1.65 22.00
C THR A 196 18.13 -2.76 22.56
N LYS A 197 18.39 -2.78 23.87
CA LYS A 197 19.15 -3.84 24.54
C LYS A 197 18.48 -5.20 24.39
N ARG A 198 17.17 -5.29 24.62
CA ARG A 198 16.41 -6.54 24.42
C ARG A 198 16.49 -7.04 22.98
N LEU A 199 16.36 -6.15 22.00
CA LEU A 199 16.47 -6.50 20.59
C LEU A 199 17.88 -6.99 20.24
N LEU A 200 18.92 -6.36 20.81
CA LEU A 200 20.31 -6.79 20.64
C LEU A 200 20.53 -8.20 21.19
N CYS A 201 20.06 -8.49 22.41
CA CYS A 201 20.15 -9.84 23.00
C CYS A 201 19.42 -10.89 22.14
N GLN A 202 18.24 -10.56 21.61
CA GLN A 202 17.47 -11.46 20.76
C GLN A 202 18.18 -11.75 19.43
N ASN A 203 18.76 -10.74 18.79
CA ASN A 203 19.42 -10.88 17.50
C ASN A 203 20.79 -11.56 17.59
N SER A 204 21.52 -11.33 18.68
CA SER A 204 22.83 -11.94 18.92
C SER A 204 22.75 -13.34 19.52
N GLY A 205 21.65 -13.68 20.21
CA GLY A 205 21.52 -14.89 21.00
C GLY A 205 22.31 -14.84 22.32
N ASP A 206 22.81 -13.66 22.70
CA ASP A 206 23.59 -13.43 23.91
C ASP A 206 22.81 -12.55 24.91
N GLU A 207 22.42 -13.15 26.03
CA GLU A 207 21.71 -12.44 27.12
C GLU A 207 22.59 -11.42 27.84
N SER A 208 23.91 -11.52 27.70
CA SER A 208 24.89 -10.61 28.30
C SER A 208 25.29 -9.44 27.41
N ALA A 209 24.68 -9.32 26.21
CA ALA A 209 24.99 -8.23 25.29
C ALA A 209 24.74 -6.85 25.93
N VAL A 210 25.72 -5.96 25.78
CA VAL A 210 25.68 -4.57 26.26
C VAL A 210 25.53 -3.59 25.11
N LEU A 211 24.97 -2.42 25.40
CA LEU A 211 24.89 -1.34 24.43
C LEU A 211 26.23 -0.60 24.34
N TRP A 212 26.67 -0.36 23.11
CA TRP A 212 27.86 0.45 22.81
C TRP A 212 27.50 1.91 22.50
N LEU A 213 28.50 2.80 22.52
CA LEU A 213 28.33 4.24 22.39
C LEU A 213 27.41 4.65 21.22
N ASP A 214 27.65 4.09 20.03
CA ASP A 214 26.87 4.42 18.83
C ASP A 214 25.38 4.04 19.00
N GLN A 215 25.11 2.88 19.60
CA GLN A 215 23.74 2.40 19.83
C GLN A 215 23.03 3.25 20.90
N ILE A 216 23.75 3.69 21.93
CA ILE A 216 23.23 4.58 22.96
C ILE A 216 22.89 5.95 22.36
N GLN A 217 23.81 6.51 21.56
CA GLN A 217 23.61 7.79 20.90
C GLN A 217 22.44 7.75 19.89
N GLU A 218 22.32 6.67 19.11
CA GLU A 218 21.20 6.47 18.18
C GLU A 218 19.86 6.32 18.92
N ALA A 219 19.85 5.62 20.07
CA ALA A 219 18.67 5.49 20.90
C ALA A 219 18.22 6.84 21.49
N ILE A 220 19.15 7.69 21.95
CA ILE A 220 18.85 9.06 22.40
C ILE A 220 18.23 9.88 21.27
N LEU A 221 18.84 9.85 20.08
CA LEU A 221 18.32 10.59 18.92
C LEU A 221 16.92 10.10 18.52
N THR A 222 16.71 8.78 18.54
CA THR A 222 15.39 8.18 18.27
C THR A 222 14.36 8.63 19.31
N ALA A 223 14.71 8.62 20.60
CA ALA A 223 13.81 9.06 21.66
C ALA A 223 13.47 10.56 21.56
N ASN A 224 14.41 11.40 21.15
CA ASN A 224 14.15 12.83 20.89
C ASN A 224 13.23 13.05 19.69
N GLN A 225 13.42 12.29 18.62
CA GLN A 225 12.52 12.31 17.47
C GLN A 225 11.12 11.86 17.87
N ASP A 226 11.02 10.84 18.71
CA ASP A 226 9.75 10.32 19.23
C ASP A 226 9.04 11.34 20.12
N GLU A 227 9.77 12.12 20.93
CA GLU A 227 9.22 13.25 21.70
C GLU A 227 8.61 14.31 20.78
N GLU A 228 9.32 14.73 19.74
CA GLU A 228 8.82 15.74 18.79
C GLU A 228 7.58 15.22 18.02
N GLU A 229 7.62 13.98 17.55
CA GLU A 229 6.49 13.34 16.87
C GLU A 229 5.29 13.15 17.80
N ALA A 230 5.51 12.74 19.05
CA ALA A 230 4.45 12.54 20.03
C ALA A 230 3.78 13.86 20.40
N LEU A 231 4.55 14.92 20.66
CA LEU A 231 4.05 16.25 20.98
C LEU A 231 3.23 16.85 19.82
N THR A 232 3.78 16.81 18.61
CA THR A 232 3.11 17.35 17.42
C THR A 232 1.83 16.58 17.09
N MET A 233 1.86 15.25 17.17
CA MET A 233 0.67 14.42 16.95
C MET A 233 -0.38 14.67 18.03
N ALA A 234 -0.02 14.68 19.32
CA ALA A 234 -0.95 14.90 20.41
C ALA A 234 -1.62 16.28 20.32
N GLY A 235 -0.84 17.34 20.06
CA GLY A 235 -1.38 18.68 19.81
C GLY A 235 -2.31 18.74 18.59
N THR A 236 -2.01 17.99 17.53
CA THR A 236 -2.89 17.91 16.36
C THR A 236 -4.20 17.18 16.67
N VAL A 237 -4.15 16.10 17.45
CA VAL A 237 -5.35 15.38 17.91
C VAL A 237 -6.20 16.27 18.81
N ALA A 238 -5.59 17.02 19.72
CA ALA A 238 -6.30 18.00 20.54
C ALA A 238 -6.98 19.07 19.67
N HIS A 239 -6.26 19.61 18.68
CA HIS A 239 -6.82 20.57 17.72
C HIS A 239 -7.99 20.01 16.93
N ILE A 240 -7.91 18.77 16.42
CA ILE A 240 -9.04 18.09 15.76
C ILE A 240 -10.25 18.04 16.69
N ASN A 241 -10.06 17.61 17.94
CA ASN A 241 -11.13 17.55 18.92
C ASN A 241 -11.76 18.93 19.16
N THR A 242 -10.97 20.00 19.23
CA THR A 242 -11.49 21.38 19.32
C THR A 242 -12.32 21.76 18.09
N ARG A 243 -11.87 21.44 16.87
CA ARG A 243 -12.62 21.74 15.64
C ARG A 243 -13.95 21.00 15.55
N VAL A 244 -13.98 19.75 16.00
CA VAL A 244 -15.22 18.97 16.08
C VAL A 244 -16.23 19.66 17.01
N VAL A 245 -15.79 20.20 18.15
CA VAL A 245 -16.65 20.93 19.09
C VAL A 245 -17.16 22.26 18.52
N GLU A 246 -16.33 22.97 17.73
CA GLU A 246 -16.74 24.20 17.04
C GLU A 246 -17.89 23.96 16.03
N GLY A 247 -18.00 22.75 15.49
CA GLY A 247 -19.11 22.35 14.63
C GLY A 247 -18.96 22.72 13.15
N ASP A 248 -17.81 23.27 12.73
CA ASP A 248 -17.53 23.63 11.34
C ASP A 248 -16.88 22.45 10.60
N SER A 249 -17.66 21.81 9.72
CA SER A 249 -17.19 20.63 8.96
C SER A 249 -15.91 20.91 8.16
N GLN A 250 -15.76 22.11 7.58
CA GLN A 250 -14.62 22.43 6.74
C GLN A 250 -13.34 22.59 7.58
N ASN A 251 -13.46 23.24 8.75
CA ASN A 251 -12.32 23.36 9.67
C ASN A 251 -11.93 22.00 10.25
N THR A 252 -12.90 21.13 10.54
CA THR A 252 -12.64 19.75 10.96
C THR A 252 -11.92 18.96 9.88
N LEU A 253 -12.34 19.07 8.62
CA LEU A 253 -11.64 18.44 7.50
C LEU A 253 -10.19 18.93 7.38
N LEU A 254 -9.96 20.24 7.47
CA LEU A 254 -8.60 20.80 7.42
C LEU A 254 -7.73 20.25 8.55
N ALA A 255 -8.27 20.16 9.77
CA ALA A 255 -7.58 19.58 10.91
C ALA A 255 -7.26 18.07 10.68
N LEU A 256 -8.23 17.29 10.19
CA LEU A 256 -8.06 15.86 9.87
C LEU A 256 -7.02 15.61 8.77
N GLN A 257 -6.86 16.55 7.83
CA GLN A 257 -5.88 16.47 6.75
C GLN A 257 -4.46 16.89 7.17
N THR A 258 -4.27 17.36 8.40
CA THR A 258 -2.96 17.77 8.90
C THR A 258 -2.01 16.56 8.97
N PRO A 259 -0.83 16.59 8.32
CA PRO A 259 0.05 15.42 8.25
C PRO A 259 0.50 14.88 9.62
N SER A 260 0.69 15.76 10.61
CA SER A 260 1.08 15.41 11.98
C SER A 260 0.04 14.58 12.73
N ALA A 261 -1.23 14.59 12.31
CA ALA A 261 -2.25 13.69 12.86
C ALA A 261 -1.96 12.22 12.49
N GLY A 262 -1.24 11.98 11.38
CA GLY A 262 -0.95 10.64 10.87
C GLY A 262 -2.20 9.85 10.46
N LEU A 263 -3.31 10.54 10.16
CA LEU A 263 -4.57 9.93 9.74
C LEU A 263 -4.51 9.50 8.27
N ARG A 264 -5.17 8.38 7.98
CA ARG A 264 -5.24 7.78 6.65
C ARG A 264 -6.67 7.82 6.12
N ALA A 265 -6.80 7.85 4.79
CA ALA A 265 -8.07 7.74 4.07
C ALA A 265 -9.09 8.85 4.41
N VAL A 266 -8.60 10.07 4.65
CA VAL A 266 -9.44 11.27 4.82
C VAL A 266 -9.80 11.81 3.43
N HIS A 267 -11.09 11.78 3.09
CA HIS A 267 -11.63 12.22 1.80
C HIS A 267 -12.46 13.51 1.96
N PRO A 268 -12.20 14.58 1.18
CA PRO A 268 -12.98 15.82 1.24
C PRO A 268 -14.48 15.63 1.02
N GLU A 269 -14.87 14.62 0.24
CA GLU A 269 -16.26 14.31 -0.08
C GLU A 269 -17.07 13.81 1.12
N CYS A 270 -16.40 13.43 2.22
CA CYS A 270 -16.99 12.91 3.45
C CYS A 270 -17.05 13.94 4.59
N VAL A 271 -16.81 15.23 4.29
CA VAL A 271 -16.61 16.30 5.28
C VAL A 271 -17.72 16.41 6.34
N ASP A 272 -18.99 16.42 5.92
CA ASP A 272 -20.12 16.54 6.83
C ASP A 272 -20.34 15.27 7.68
N SER A 273 -20.10 14.10 7.08
CA SER A 273 -20.19 12.82 7.78
C SER A 273 -19.10 12.66 8.83
N TYR A 274 -17.86 13.07 8.54
CA TYR A 274 -16.81 13.09 9.56
C TYR A 274 -17.19 13.99 10.73
N GLN A 275 -17.65 15.21 10.46
CA GLN A 275 -18.05 16.14 11.51
C GLN A 275 -19.17 15.57 12.39
N SER A 276 -20.21 15.00 11.78
CA SER A 276 -21.35 14.44 12.51
C SER A 276 -20.95 13.24 13.37
N GLU A 277 -20.22 12.27 12.80
CA GLU A 277 -19.86 11.02 13.51
C GLU A 277 -18.81 11.26 14.61
N LEU A 278 -17.86 12.19 14.40
CA LEU A 278 -16.89 12.57 15.43
C LEU A 278 -17.58 13.30 16.58
N ALA A 279 -18.49 14.25 16.30
CA ALA A 279 -19.24 14.97 17.33
C ALA A 279 -20.15 14.03 18.13
N GLN A 280 -20.77 13.05 17.46
CA GLN A 280 -21.54 12.00 18.13
C GLN A 280 -20.66 11.15 19.05
N SER A 281 -19.47 10.76 18.57
CA SER A 281 -18.51 9.97 19.37
C SER A 281 -18.03 10.73 20.62
N GLN A 282 -17.72 12.03 20.50
CA GLN A 282 -17.39 12.89 21.64
C GLN A 282 -18.54 12.95 22.66
N THR A 283 -19.77 13.14 22.17
CA THR A 283 -20.97 13.22 23.02
C THR A 283 -21.21 11.92 23.77
N SER A 284 -21.06 10.77 23.10
CA SER A 284 -21.19 9.46 23.74
C SER A 284 -20.17 9.27 24.86
N LYS A 285 -18.89 9.60 24.63
CA LYS A 285 -17.86 9.46 25.68
C LYS A 285 -18.03 10.45 26.84
N ALA A 286 -18.48 11.67 26.56
CA ALA A 286 -18.78 12.66 27.59
C ALA A 286 -19.86 12.16 28.58
N THR A 287 -20.76 11.25 28.14
CA THR A 287 -21.74 10.64 29.05
C THR A 287 -21.20 9.49 29.91
N GLU A 288 -20.05 8.90 29.54
CA GLU A 288 -19.47 7.73 30.20
C GLU A 288 -18.40 8.09 31.25
N GLY A 289 -17.79 9.28 31.17
CA GLY A 289 -16.68 9.68 32.04
C GLY A 289 -16.67 11.16 32.44
N SER A 290 -15.73 11.50 33.32
CA SER A 290 -15.52 12.90 33.76
C SER A 290 -14.90 13.73 32.63
N SER A 291 -15.42 14.95 32.44
CA SER A 291 -14.87 15.93 31.49
C SER A 291 -13.94 16.96 32.16
N ASP A 292 -13.70 16.82 33.48
CA ASP A 292 -12.88 17.74 34.27
C ASP A 292 -11.37 17.46 34.12
N GLY A 293 -10.99 16.35 33.49
CA GLY A 293 -9.60 15.99 33.24
C GLY A 293 -8.87 17.00 32.34
N LEU A 294 -7.59 17.25 32.65
CA LEU A 294 -6.72 18.15 31.87
C LEU A 294 -5.75 17.40 30.95
N TRP A 295 -5.68 16.08 31.10
CA TRP A 295 -4.71 15.24 30.42
C TRP A 295 -5.38 14.22 29.52
N VAL A 296 -4.70 13.91 28.42
CA VAL A 296 -5.03 12.82 27.51
C VAL A 296 -3.84 11.90 27.36
N LYS A 297 -4.11 10.62 27.07
CA LYS A 297 -3.07 9.62 26.85
C LYS A 297 -3.06 9.19 25.39
N HIS A 298 -1.87 9.00 24.85
CA HIS A 298 -1.63 8.52 23.49
C HIS A 298 -0.66 7.35 23.51
N CYS A 299 -0.83 6.42 22.56
CA CYS A 299 0.11 5.32 22.37
C CYS A 299 1.02 5.63 21.18
N ILE A 300 2.32 5.71 21.43
CA ILE A 300 3.35 5.99 20.43
C ILE A 300 4.02 4.69 20.01
N LYS A 301 4.09 4.45 18.69
CA LYS A 301 4.66 3.23 18.08
C LYS A 301 4.08 1.92 18.66
N ASP A 302 2.83 1.94 19.08
CA ASP A 302 2.12 0.82 19.71
C ASP A 302 2.81 0.26 20.97
N ARG A 303 3.67 1.06 21.62
CA ARG A 303 4.51 0.61 22.75
C ARG A 303 4.57 1.60 23.91
N TYR A 304 4.78 2.87 23.61
CA TYR A 304 5.09 3.88 24.63
C TYR A 304 3.84 4.71 24.94
N VAL A 305 3.60 4.97 26.21
CA VAL A 305 2.48 5.81 26.64
C VAL A 305 2.97 7.24 26.79
N TYR A 306 2.31 8.15 26.10
CA TYR A 306 2.59 9.58 26.12
C TYR A 306 1.38 10.33 26.68
N TYR A 307 1.62 11.24 27.63
CA TYR A 307 0.61 12.05 28.26
C TYR A 307 0.72 13.47 27.74
N TYR A 308 -0.41 14.08 27.36
CA TYR A 308 -0.46 15.44 26.83
C TYR A 308 -1.43 16.29 27.65
N ASN A 309 -1.00 17.47 28.06
CA ASN A 309 -1.79 18.43 28.81
C ASN A 309 -2.45 19.42 27.84
N LEU A 310 -3.78 19.49 27.91
CA LEU A 310 -4.60 20.29 26.99
C LEU A 310 -4.58 21.80 27.30
N GLU A 311 -4.10 22.22 28.47
CA GLU A 311 -4.02 23.64 28.85
C GLU A 311 -2.63 24.24 28.59
N THR A 312 -1.57 23.47 28.88
CA THR A 312 -0.19 23.96 28.77
C THR A 312 0.45 23.63 27.43
N ASP A 313 -0.18 22.77 26.61
CA ASP A 313 0.37 22.21 25.38
C ASP A 313 1.73 21.51 25.57
N GLN A 314 1.94 20.95 26.78
CA GLN A 314 3.14 20.18 27.13
C GLN A 314 2.80 18.70 27.23
N GLY A 315 3.78 17.85 26.91
CA GLY A 315 3.66 16.42 27.12
C GLY A 315 4.70 15.84 28.07
N SER A 316 4.46 14.60 28.46
CA SER A 316 5.26 13.85 29.42
C SER A 316 5.18 12.36 29.11
N TRP A 317 6.31 11.66 29.24
CA TRP A 317 6.36 10.19 29.20
C TRP A 317 6.03 9.56 30.56
N GLU A 318 6.06 10.35 31.63
CA GLU A 318 5.66 9.96 32.97
C GLU A 318 4.20 10.29 33.22
N GLU A 319 3.53 9.41 33.97
CA GLU A 319 2.15 9.67 34.37
C GLU A 319 2.12 10.87 35.33
N PRO A 320 1.38 11.94 35.00
CA PRO A 320 1.27 13.10 35.86
C PRO A 320 0.64 12.73 37.22
N GLU A 321 1.06 13.40 38.29
CA GLU A 321 0.42 13.23 39.60
C GLU A 321 -1.06 13.62 39.53
N GLY A 322 -1.94 12.71 39.98
CA GLY A 322 -3.39 12.94 39.95
C GLY A 322 -3.99 12.90 38.54
N PHE A 323 -3.40 12.13 37.62
CA PHE A 323 -3.90 11.97 36.25
C PHE A 323 -5.39 11.62 36.21
N GLU A 324 -6.18 12.53 35.65
CA GLU A 324 -7.58 12.31 35.28
C GLU A 324 -7.72 12.47 33.77
N HIS A 325 -8.11 11.38 33.11
CA HIS A 325 -8.30 11.37 31.66
C HIS A 325 -9.54 12.17 31.28
N LYS A 326 -9.38 13.13 30.36
CA LYS A 326 -10.52 13.88 29.83
C LYS A 326 -11.39 13.02 28.90
N ALA A 327 -12.55 12.56 29.38
CA ALA A 327 -13.35 11.55 28.69
C ALA A 327 -13.91 11.99 27.33
N ASP A 328 -14.21 13.29 27.17
CA ASP A 328 -14.78 13.87 25.95
C ASP A 328 -13.78 13.95 24.77
N GLN A 329 -12.49 13.72 25.02
CA GLN A 329 -11.46 13.70 23.99
C GLN A 329 -11.40 12.35 23.29
N LEU A 330 -11.41 12.41 21.96
CA LEU A 330 -11.14 11.27 21.10
C LEU A 330 -9.64 11.06 20.96
N SER A 331 -9.21 9.81 21.11
CA SER A 331 -7.84 9.40 20.78
C SER A 331 -7.64 9.40 19.26
N LYS A 332 -6.38 9.37 18.82
CA LYS A 332 -6.03 9.23 17.41
C LYS A 332 -6.69 7.98 16.79
N GLU A 333 -6.67 6.86 17.50
CA GLU A 333 -7.23 5.58 17.06
C GLU A 333 -8.74 5.67 16.90
N GLU A 334 -9.43 6.33 17.84
CA GLU A 334 -10.86 6.57 17.77
C GLU A 334 -11.22 7.45 16.58
N ILE A 335 -10.49 8.55 16.37
CA ILE A 335 -10.67 9.43 15.20
C ILE A 335 -10.43 8.63 13.90
N GLN A 336 -9.34 7.86 13.84
CA GLN A 336 -9.00 7.03 12.68
C GLN A 336 -10.08 5.98 12.40
N ASN A 337 -10.68 5.40 13.43
CA ASN A 337 -11.78 4.44 13.30
C ASN A 337 -13.02 5.11 12.70
N VAL A 338 -13.39 6.29 13.19
CA VAL A 338 -14.51 7.06 12.62
C VAL A 338 -14.25 7.41 11.16
N VAL A 339 -13.06 7.94 10.85
CA VAL A 339 -12.65 8.24 9.46
C VAL A 339 -12.74 6.99 8.59
N ASN A 340 -12.23 5.85 9.06
CA ASN A 340 -12.28 4.59 8.32
C ASN A 340 -13.73 4.15 8.06
N CYS A 341 -14.60 4.17 9.07
CA CYS A 341 -16.00 3.77 8.94
C CYS A 341 -16.73 4.64 7.91
N VAL A 342 -16.63 5.96 8.04
CA VAL A 342 -17.26 6.92 7.12
C VAL A 342 -16.73 6.75 5.70
N THR A 343 -15.40 6.65 5.53
CA THR A 343 -14.78 6.49 4.22
C THR A 343 -15.16 5.16 3.56
N VAL A 344 -15.21 4.07 4.33
CA VAL A 344 -15.63 2.76 3.81
C VAL A 344 -17.09 2.79 3.36
N GLU A 345 -17.97 3.44 4.13
CA GLU A 345 -19.37 3.58 3.76
C GLU A 345 -19.53 4.40 2.47
N TYR A 346 -18.86 5.55 2.37
CA TYR A 346 -18.83 6.37 1.16
C TYR A 346 -18.33 5.57 -0.05
N ASN A 347 -17.21 4.86 0.10
CA ASN A 347 -16.65 4.04 -0.98
C ASN A 347 -17.61 2.93 -1.42
N ARG A 348 -18.33 2.31 -0.46
CA ARG A 348 -19.36 1.30 -0.76
C ARG A 348 -20.52 1.89 -1.56
N GLU A 349 -20.96 3.11 -1.22
CA GLU A 349 -21.99 3.82 -1.97
C GLU A 349 -21.52 4.16 -3.39
N GLN A 350 -20.31 4.68 -3.56
CA GLN A 350 -19.75 4.96 -4.88
C GLN A 350 -19.63 3.69 -5.73
N LEU A 351 -19.21 2.57 -5.13
CA LEU A 351 -19.20 1.27 -5.81
C LEU A 351 -20.60 0.80 -6.22
N TRP A 352 -21.62 1.06 -5.39
CA TRP A 352 -23.00 0.73 -5.75
C TRP A 352 -23.47 1.55 -6.96
N ILE A 353 -23.29 2.87 -6.91
CA ILE A 353 -23.67 3.80 -7.99
C ILE A 353 -22.98 3.41 -9.30
N ALA A 354 -21.68 3.11 -9.25
CA ALA A 354 -20.92 2.68 -10.43
C ALA A 354 -21.44 1.37 -11.04
N ASN A 355 -21.99 0.47 -10.22
CA ASN A 355 -22.47 -0.85 -10.66
C ASN A 355 -23.98 -0.91 -10.95
N GLU A 356 -24.74 0.14 -10.63
CA GLU A 356 -26.19 0.22 -10.85
C GLU A 356 -26.60 -0.12 -12.31
N PRO A 357 -25.91 0.37 -13.36
CA PRO A 357 -26.28 0.04 -14.74
C PRO A 357 -26.20 -1.46 -15.04
N TYR A 358 -25.23 -2.18 -14.46
CA TYR A 358 -25.10 -3.63 -14.65
C TYR A 358 -26.21 -4.39 -13.93
N VAL A 359 -26.60 -3.95 -12.73
CA VAL A 359 -27.72 -4.51 -11.98
C VAL A 359 -29.02 -4.35 -12.79
N ILE A 360 -29.27 -3.17 -13.36
CA ILE A 360 -30.44 -2.91 -14.20
C ILE A 360 -30.44 -3.81 -15.43
N GLN A 361 -29.30 -3.98 -16.11
CA GLN A 361 -29.19 -4.89 -17.26
C GLN A 361 -29.48 -6.35 -16.87
N LEU A 362 -28.95 -6.81 -15.73
CA LEU A 362 -29.21 -8.16 -15.23
C LEU A 362 -30.70 -8.35 -14.93
N GLN A 363 -31.32 -7.40 -14.21
CA GLN A 363 -32.76 -7.43 -13.92
C GLN A 363 -33.60 -7.47 -15.20
N ALA A 364 -33.25 -6.68 -16.21
CA ALA A 364 -33.95 -6.67 -17.50
C ALA A 364 -33.85 -8.03 -18.22
N ARG A 365 -32.66 -8.66 -18.22
CA ARG A 365 -32.45 -10.00 -18.81
C ARG A 365 -33.26 -11.07 -18.08
N ILE A 366 -33.28 -11.05 -16.75
CA ILE A 366 -34.06 -11.97 -15.92
C ILE A 366 -35.55 -11.81 -16.19
N ARG A 367 -36.08 -10.58 -16.13
CA ARG A 367 -37.50 -10.30 -16.44
C ARG A 367 -37.87 -10.79 -17.84
N GLY A 368 -37.03 -10.51 -18.84
CA GLY A 368 -37.23 -10.98 -20.21
C GLY A 368 -37.23 -12.52 -20.33
N TYR A 369 -36.32 -13.20 -19.63
CA TYR A 369 -36.27 -14.66 -19.60
C TYR A 369 -37.54 -15.26 -18.99
N LEU A 370 -37.99 -14.74 -17.84
CA LEU A 370 -39.20 -15.23 -17.16
C LEU A 370 -40.45 -15.11 -18.05
N VAL A 371 -40.60 -14.00 -18.77
CA VAL A 371 -41.71 -13.80 -19.72
C VAL A 371 -41.63 -14.81 -20.88
N ARG A 372 -40.45 -14.97 -21.48
CA ARG A 372 -40.26 -15.94 -22.58
C ARG A 372 -40.52 -17.37 -22.13
N LYS A 373 -40.10 -17.76 -20.92
CA LYS A 373 -40.38 -19.07 -20.33
C LYS A 373 -41.90 -19.29 -20.19
N LYS A 374 -42.62 -18.36 -19.56
CA LYS A 374 -44.08 -18.44 -19.39
C LYS A 374 -44.82 -18.50 -20.74
N HIS A 375 -44.36 -17.73 -21.74
CA HIS A 375 -44.91 -17.77 -23.08
C HIS A 375 -44.68 -19.13 -23.75
N ALA A 376 -43.46 -19.67 -23.67
CA ALA A 376 -43.12 -20.98 -24.22
C ALA A 376 -43.96 -22.10 -23.58
N GLU A 377 -44.12 -22.09 -22.25
CA GLU A 377 -44.98 -23.03 -21.53
C GLU A 377 -46.44 -22.94 -21.99
N ARG A 378 -46.98 -21.73 -22.17
CA ARG A 378 -48.35 -21.53 -22.66
C ARG A 378 -48.51 -22.01 -24.11
N MET A 379 -47.53 -21.73 -24.97
CA MET A 379 -47.55 -22.16 -26.36
C MET A 379 -47.50 -23.68 -26.47
N GLU A 380 -46.64 -24.32 -25.67
CA GLU A 380 -46.55 -25.77 -25.57
C GLU A 380 -47.87 -26.39 -25.11
N TYR A 381 -48.53 -25.81 -24.10
CA TYR A 381 -49.88 -26.23 -23.69
C TYR A 381 -50.87 -26.14 -24.86
N LEU A 382 -50.91 -25.03 -25.60
CA LEU A 382 -51.83 -24.85 -26.72
C LEU A 382 -51.58 -25.85 -27.85
N ARG A 383 -50.31 -26.11 -28.18
CA ARG A 383 -49.93 -27.15 -29.17
C ARG A 383 -50.41 -28.53 -28.75
N ARG A 384 -50.32 -28.88 -27.46
CA ARG A 384 -50.87 -30.14 -26.94
C ARG A 384 -52.39 -30.22 -27.06
N GLN A 385 -53.10 -29.09 -26.97
CA GLN A 385 -54.56 -29.04 -27.11
C GLN A 385 -55.05 -29.02 -28.57
N GLU A 386 -54.19 -28.63 -29.53
CA GLU A 386 -54.54 -28.47 -30.94
C GLU A 386 -55.27 -29.69 -31.55
N PRO A 387 -54.83 -30.95 -31.34
CA PRO A 387 -55.52 -32.11 -31.91
C PRO A 387 -56.97 -32.27 -31.41
N HIS A 388 -57.25 -31.88 -30.17
CA HIS A 388 -58.60 -31.92 -29.59
C HIS A 388 -59.51 -30.87 -30.24
N VAL A 389 -58.99 -29.66 -30.43
CA VAL A 389 -59.70 -28.57 -31.12
C VAL A 389 -60.00 -28.96 -32.57
N VAL A 390 -59.04 -29.56 -33.29
CA VAL A 390 -59.25 -30.05 -34.66
C VAL A 390 -60.34 -31.12 -34.73
N LYS A 391 -60.38 -32.07 -33.79
CA LYS A 391 -61.46 -33.07 -33.70
C LYS A 391 -62.83 -32.42 -33.49
N LEU A 392 -62.91 -31.44 -32.59
CA LEU A 392 -64.15 -30.69 -32.34
C LEU A 392 -64.61 -29.93 -33.60
N GLN A 393 -63.69 -29.21 -34.25
CA GLN A 393 -63.96 -28.50 -35.50
C GLN A 393 -64.44 -29.44 -36.62
N ALA A 394 -63.81 -30.61 -36.76
CA ALA A 394 -64.21 -31.61 -37.75
C ALA A 394 -65.60 -32.19 -37.46
N CYS A 395 -65.90 -32.51 -36.20
CA CYS A 395 -67.21 -32.98 -35.77
C CYS A 395 -68.31 -31.95 -36.08
N TRP A 396 -68.07 -30.68 -35.75
CA TRP A 396 -69.01 -29.60 -36.04
C TRP A 396 -69.25 -29.39 -37.54
N LYS A 397 -68.17 -29.37 -38.35
CA LYS A 397 -68.28 -29.30 -39.81
C LYS A 397 -69.11 -30.47 -40.36
N GLY A 398 -68.87 -31.68 -39.86
CA GLY A 398 -69.63 -32.88 -40.22
C GLY A 398 -71.11 -32.77 -39.84
N TYR A 399 -71.41 -32.34 -38.61
CA TYR A 399 -72.78 -32.11 -38.15
C TYR A 399 -73.52 -31.11 -39.04
N LYS A 400 -72.89 -29.96 -39.32
CA LYS A 400 -73.46 -28.92 -40.20
C LYS A 400 -73.82 -29.48 -41.58
N MET A 401 -72.91 -30.22 -42.20
CA MET A 401 -73.15 -30.80 -43.54
C MET A 401 -74.23 -31.88 -43.54
N ARG A 402 -74.25 -32.78 -42.54
CA ARG A 402 -75.31 -33.79 -42.41
C ARG A 402 -76.69 -33.15 -42.24
N LYS A 403 -76.79 -32.08 -41.45
CA LYS A 403 -78.06 -31.34 -41.27
C LYS A 403 -78.56 -30.72 -42.58
N ILE A 404 -77.66 -30.11 -43.36
CA ILE A 404 -78.00 -29.59 -44.70
C ILE A 404 -78.48 -30.72 -45.61
N TYR A 405 -77.76 -31.85 -45.64
CA TYR A 405 -78.12 -33.00 -46.46
C TYR A 405 -79.50 -33.58 -46.10
N ILE A 406 -79.77 -33.81 -44.81
CA ILE A 406 -81.06 -34.34 -44.32
C ILE A 406 -82.19 -33.38 -44.69
N ASN A 407 -82.01 -32.07 -44.49
CA ASN A 407 -83.02 -31.08 -44.87
C ASN A 407 -83.31 -31.13 -46.38
N ARG A 408 -82.27 -31.25 -47.22
CA ARG A 408 -82.43 -31.36 -48.67
C ARG A 408 -83.10 -32.67 -49.08
N MET A 409 -82.75 -33.79 -48.45
CA MET A 409 -83.39 -35.08 -48.69
C MET A 409 -84.88 -35.04 -48.32
N SER A 410 -85.21 -34.48 -47.15
CA SER A 410 -86.61 -34.30 -46.72
C SER A 410 -87.41 -33.44 -47.70
N LEU A 411 -86.82 -32.34 -48.19
CA LEU A 411 -87.44 -31.50 -49.21
C LEU A 411 -87.75 -32.30 -50.50
N LEU A 412 -86.79 -33.10 -50.98
CA LEU A 412 -86.98 -33.92 -52.18
C LEU A 412 -88.05 -35.00 -51.96
N GLN A 413 -88.01 -35.70 -50.84
CA GLN A 413 -88.99 -36.74 -50.48
C GLN A 413 -90.42 -36.20 -50.40
N LYS A 414 -90.61 -35.03 -49.78
CA LYS A 414 -91.94 -34.37 -49.70
C LYS A 414 -92.48 -33.96 -51.07
N ASN A 415 -91.62 -33.75 -52.05
CA ASN A 415 -91.99 -33.28 -53.38
C ASN A 415 -91.98 -34.37 -54.46
N VAL A 416 -91.84 -35.66 -54.09
CA VAL A 416 -91.80 -36.78 -55.06
C VAL A 416 -93.05 -36.79 -55.94
N ALA A 417 -94.25 -36.64 -55.37
CA ALA A 417 -95.49 -36.63 -56.15
C ALA A 417 -95.53 -35.50 -57.19
N THR A 418 -95.09 -34.30 -56.81
CA THR A 418 -94.97 -33.14 -57.70
C THR A 418 -93.97 -33.41 -58.83
N VAL A 419 -92.80 -33.97 -58.50
CA VAL A 419 -91.78 -34.33 -59.50
C VAL A 419 -92.31 -35.38 -60.48
N VAL A 420 -92.97 -36.44 -59.98
CA VAL A 420 -93.59 -37.47 -60.81
C VAL A 420 -94.67 -36.88 -61.72
N LYS A 421 -95.48 -35.93 -61.20
CA LYS A 421 -96.49 -35.22 -61.99
C LYS A 421 -95.86 -34.37 -63.10
N ILE A 422 -94.78 -33.64 -62.82
CA ILE A 422 -94.04 -32.89 -63.85
C ILE A 422 -93.45 -33.86 -64.88
N GLN A 423 -92.81 -34.94 -64.44
CA GLN A 423 -92.23 -35.95 -65.32
C GLN A 423 -93.29 -36.60 -66.22
N SER A 424 -94.48 -36.92 -65.70
CA SER A 424 -95.56 -37.53 -66.49
C SER A 424 -96.14 -36.55 -67.51
N LEU A 425 -96.30 -35.26 -67.17
CA LEU A 425 -96.68 -34.21 -68.11
C LEU A 425 -95.67 -34.07 -69.25
N VAL A 426 -94.37 -34.07 -68.94
CA VAL A 426 -93.31 -34.01 -69.96
C VAL A 426 -93.30 -35.25 -70.84
N LYS A 427 -93.46 -36.45 -70.26
CA LYS A 427 -93.58 -37.71 -71.02
C LYS A 427 -94.79 -37.69 -71.97
N MET A 428 -95.96 -37.26 -71.48
CA MET A 428 -97.17 -37.12 -72.26
C MET A 428 -96.99 -36.10 -73.39
N TRP A 429 -96.41 -34.93 -73.09
CA TRP A 429 -96.10 -33.92 -74.11
C TRP A 429 -95.20 -34.46 -75.22
N LYS A 430 -94.12 -35.18 -74.84
CA LYS A 430 -93.21 -35.81 -75.80
C LYS A 430 -93.93 -36.86 -76.66
N ALA A 431 -94.79 -37.69 -76.06
CA ALA A 431 -95.58 -38.68 -76.77
C ALA A 431 -96.60 -38.03 -77.74
N LYS A 432 -97.34 -37.02 -77.28
CA LYS A 432 -98.31 -36.27 -78.07
C LYS A 432 -97.64 -35.57 -79.26
N ARG A 433 -96.46 -34.97 -79.06
CA ARG A 433 -95.66 -34.37 -80.14
C ARG A 433 -95.34 -35.41 -81.22
N LYS A 434 -94.87 -36.60 -80.85
CA LYS A 434 -94.56 -37.68 -81.80
C LYS A 434 -95.81 -38.19 -82.53
N TYR A 435 -96.92 -38.34 -81.83
CA TYR A 435 -98.21 -38.73 -82.44
C TYR A 435 -98.68 -37.69 -83.45
N ASN A 436 -98.69 -36.41 -83.08
CA ASN A 436 -99.11 -35.33 -83.97
C ASN A 436 -98.23 -35.22 -85.21
N GLN A 437 -96.91 -35.41 -85.07
CA GLN A 437 -96.01 -35.49 -86.23
C GLN A 437 -96.41 -36.63 -87.18
N ARG A 438 -96.76 -37.80 -86.64
CA ARG A 438 -97.22 -38.94 -87.45
C ARG A 438 -98.59 -38.71 -88.08
N LEU A 439 -99.51 -38.08 -87.36
CA LEU A 439 -100.83 -37.72 -87.88
C LEU A 439 -100.71 -36.69 -89.00
N GLN A 440 -99.84 -35.70 -88.84
CA GLN A 440 -99.56 -34.70 -89.86
C GLN A 440 -98.96 -35.36 -91.11
N PHE A 441 -97.99 -36.27 -90.94
CA PHE A 441 -97.46 -37.07 -92.04
C PHE A 441 -98.58 -37.77 -92.84
N PHE A 442 -99.53 -38.42 -92.17
CA PHE A 442 -100.66 -39.06 -92.87
C PHE A 442 -101.61 -38.06 -93.53
N ARG A 443 -101.85 -36.88 -92.94
CA ARG A 443 -102.67 -35.83 -93.56
C ARG A 443 -102.01 -35.24 -94.79
N ASP A 444 -100.71 -34.95 -94.71
CA ASP A 444 -99.94 -34.42 -95.83
C ASP A 444 -99.94 -35.40 -97.01
N HIS A 445 -100.02 -36.71 -96.71
CA HIS A 445 -100.06 -37.78 -97.71
C HIS A 445 -101.48 -38.31 -98.02
N GLU A 446 -102.54 -37.56 -97.68
CA GLU A 446 -103.93 -38.01 -97.87
C GLU A 446 -104.23 -38.33 -99.34
N LYS A 447 -103.72 -37.53 -100.27
CA LYS A 447 -103.89 -37.76 -101.71
C LYS A 447 -103.23 -39.04 -102.18
N GLU A 448 -101.99 -39.34 -101.75
CA GLU A 448 -101.36 -40.61 -102.10
C GLU A 448 -102.09 -41.79 -101.45
N ILE A 449 -102.55 -41.66 -100.20
CA ILE A 449 -103.33 -42.69 -99.52
C ILE A 449 -104.65 -42.95 -100.25
N VAL A 450 -105.40 -41.91 -100.62
CA VAL A 450 -106.65 -42.03 -101.39
C VAL A 450 -106.37 -42.64 -102.76
N LYS A 451 -105.24 -42.30 -103.40
CA LYS A 451 -104.85 -42.91 -104.68
C LYS A 451 -104.57 -44.41 -104.52
N ILE A 452 -103.86 -44.82 -103.46
CA ILE A 452 -103.64 -46.24 -103.12
C ILE A 452 -104.97 -46.93 -102.82
N GLN A 453 -105.85 -46.32 -102.01
CA GLN A 453 -107.17 -46.85 -101.69
C GLN A 453 -108.08 -46.96 -102.92
N ALA A 454 -108.08 -45.96 -103.80
CA ALA A 454 -108.83 -45.95 -105.05
C ALA A 454 -108.30 -47.00 -106.02
N PHE A 455 -106.97 -47.16 -106.11
CA PHE A 455 -106.35 -48.26 -106.86
C PHE A 455 -106.83 -49.62 -106.34
N LEU A 456 -106.80 -49.84 -105.02
CA LEU A 456 -107.30 -51.08 -104.40
C LEU A 456 -108.80 -51.30 -104.65
N LYS A 457 -109.63 -50.25 -104.52
CA LYS A 457 -111.08 -50.31 -104.80
C LYS A 457 -111.36 -50.59 -106.27
N ALA A 458 -110.63 -49.94 -107.19
CA ALA A 458 -110.76 -50.16 -108.63
C ALA A 458 -110.35 -51.59 -109.00
N ASN A 459 -109.28 -52.13 -108.40
CA ASN A 459 -108.89 -53.52 -108.59
C ASN A 459 -110.01 -54.47 -108.13
N LYS A 460 -110.59 -54.22 -106.94
CA LYS A 460 -111.74 -54.98 -106.43
C LYS A 460 -112.96 -54.91 -107.36
N ALA A 461 -113.33 -53.71 -107.81
CA ALA A 461 -114.44 -53.53 -108.74
C ALA A 461 -114.18 -54.19 -110.11
N ARG A 462 -112.92 -54.27 -110.54
CA ARG A 462 -112.52 -54.99 -111.77
C ARG A 462 -112.72 -56.49 -111.61
N ASP A 463 -112.34 -57.06 -110.46
CA ASP A 463 -112.65 -58.45 -110.13
C ASP A 463 -114.16 -58.69 -110.08
N ASP A 464 -114.93 -57.78 -109.46
CA ASP A 464 -116.39 -57.87 -109.38
C ASP A 464 -117.05 -57.82 -110.79
N TYR A 465 -116.61 -56.91 -111.68
CA TYR A 465 -117.13 -56.80 -113.06
C TYR A 465 -116.75 -57.99 -113.95
N ARG A 466 -115.52 -58.52 -113.79
CA ARG A 466 -115.05 -59.72 -114.49
C ARG A 466 -115.89 -60.94 -114.08
N THR A 467 -116.37 -60.94 -112.85
CA THR A 467 -117.30 -61.96 -112.32
C THR A 467 -118.69 -61.80 -112.94
N LEU A 468 -119.19 -60.57 -113.12
CA LEU A 468 -120.51 -60.28 -113.70
C LEU A 468 -120.63 -60.57 -115.21
N THR A 469 -119.56 -60.38 -116.00
CA THR A 469 -119.59 -60.54 -117.47
C THR A 469 -119.23 -61.95 -117.96
N GLY A 470 -118.61 -62.76 -117.10
CA GLY A 470 -118.25 -64.16 -117.41
C GLY A 470 -119.24 -65.20 -116.87
N ALA A 471 -120.27 -64.80 -116.12
CA ALA A 471 -121.16 -65.71 -115.42
C ALA A 471 -122.51 -65.88 -116.12
N LEU A 472 -122.99 -67.13 -116.18
CA LEU A 472 -124.26 -67.54 -116.78
C LEU A 472 -125.51 -67.02 -116.02
N ASP A 473 -125.36 -66.47 -114.81
CA ASP A 473 -126.46 -65.94 -113.99
C ASP A 473 -125.96 -64.86 -112.99
N PRO A 474 -126.00 -63.55 -113.32
CA PRO A 474 -125.45 -62.49 -112.48
C PRO A 474 -126.43 -62.00 -111.39
N PRO A 475 -125.97 -61.76 -110.14
CA PRO A 475 -126.83 -61.30 -109.06
C PRO A 475 -127.10 -59.79 -109.18
N LEU A 476 -128.36 -59.41 -109.36
CA LEU A 476 -128.81 -58.01 -109.26
C LEU A 476 -129.35 -57.72 -107.85
N SER A 477 -128.90 -56.63 -107.23
CA SER A 477 -129.65 -55.93 -106.18
C SER A 477 -129.80 -54.47 -106.60
N VAL A 478 -131.04 -54.00 -106.82
CA VAL A 478 -131.32 -52.62 -107.21
C VAL A 478 -131.65 -51.79 -105.95
N VAL A 479 -130.72 -50.85 -105.72
CA VAL A 479 -130.62 -49.70 -104.78
C VAL A 479 -130.61 -49.99 -103.29
#